data_AF-A0A9E2UKG8-F1
#
_entry.id   AF-A0A9E2UKG8-F1
#
_cell.length_a   1.000
_cell.length_b   1.000
_cell.length_c   1.000
_cell.angle_alpha   90.00
_cell.angle_beta   90.00
_cell.angle_gamma   90.00
#
_symmetry.space_group_name_H-M   'P 1'
#
loop_
_entity.id
_entity.type
_entity.pdbx_description
1 polymer ?
#
loop_
_entity_poly.entity_id
_entity_poly.type
_entity_poly.pdbx_seq_one_letter_code
_entity_poly.pdbx_strand_id
1 'polypeptide(L)'
;MTEQTEDPAADIAWMRRLAEEGAQTPMQGNSLLMFGGLLYGLASLFHWAAVVGLAPLDESQLWIGWVAATVAYWIILAVTIPRLRRAGVSTTANRAASIAWSGMGWGIFAMFMAMAVLGWRLADDAALEAMFALIPSIIMVFYGVGWAVHAEMQRSRKLWVLSLASFAAAPLLALFAGQAEQYLAYAAALFLLMALPGWMLMRQARA
;
A
#
# COMPACT_ATOMS: atom_id res chain seq x y z
N MET A 1 53.46 19.10 -21.60
CA MET A 1 52.08 19.26 -21.11
C MET A 1 51.16 18.64 -22.15
N THR A 2 50.70 17.41 -21.93
CA THR A 2 49.67 16.81 -22.78
C THR A 2 48.33 17.33 -22.29
N GLU A 3 47.69 18.19 -23.07
CA GLU A 3 46.29 18.53 -22.93
C GLU A 3 45.49 17.22 -22.96
N GLN A 4 44.92 16.81 -21.82
CA GLN A 4 43.86 15.82 -21.82
C GLN A 4 42.70 16.48 -22.54
N THR A 5 42.55 16.16 -23.83
CA THR A 5 41.33 16.45 -24.56
C THR A 5 40.26 15.57 -23.94
N GLU A 6 39.52 16.11 -22.98
CA GLU A 6 38.27 15.53 -22.49
C GLU A 6 37.40 15.24 -23.71
N ASP A 7 37.14 13.97 -23.99
CA ASP A 7 36.27 13.55 -25.09
C ASP A 7 34.82 13.73 -24.64
N PRO A 8 34.11 14.78 -25.10
CA PRO A 8 32.78 15.08 -24.62
C PRO A 8 31.78 13.97 -24.97
N ALA A 9 32.04 13.20 -26.03
CA ALA A 9 31.20 12.06 -26.39
C ALA A 9 31.38 10.89 -25.40
N ALA A 10 32.61 10.65 -24.92
CA ALA A 10 32.88 9.67 -23.88
C ALA A 10 32.22 10.06 -22.55
N ASP A 11 32.25 11.34 -22.18
CA ASP A 11 31.60 11.86 -20.98
C ASP A 11 30.08 11.76 -21.05
N ILE A 12 29.47 12.10 -22.20
CA ILE A 12 28.03 11.92 -22.40
C ILE A 12 27.66 10.43 -22.33
N ALA A 13 28.44 9.55 -22.95
CA ALA A 13 28.22 8.11 -22.89
C ALA A 13 28.42 7.55 -21.47
N TRP A 14 29.34 8.10 -20.69
CA TRP A 14 29.54 7.76 -19.29
C TRP A 14 28.39 8.25 -18.42
N MET A 15 27.97 9.52 -18.54
CA MET A 15 26.82 10.07 -17.84
C MET A 15 25.53 9.33 -18.17
N ARG A 16 25.34 8.95 -19.43
CA ARG A 16 24.19 8.14 -19.87
C ARG A 16 24.20 6.76 -19.21
N ARG A 17 25.34 6.05 -19.23
CA ARG A 17 25.46 4.75 -18.56
C ARG A 17 25.22 4.86 -17.06
N LEU A 18 25.81 5.87 -16.41
CA LEU A 18 25.60 6.12 -14.98
C LEU A 18 24.12 6.41 -14.66
N ALA A 19 23.43 7.15 -15.53
CA ALA A 19 22.00 7.42 -15.40
C ALA A 19 21.15 6.16 -15.65
N GLU A 20 21.49 5.33 -16.64
CA GLU A 20 20.81 4.08 -16.95
C GLU A 20 21.01 3.03 -15.84
N GLU A 21 22.21 2.93 -15.26
CA GLU A 21 22.53 2.07 -14.11
C GLU A 21 21.81 2.54 -12.85
N GLY A 22 21.79 3.85 -12.57
CA GLY A 22 21.04 4.42 -11.46
C GLY A 22 19.52 4.23 -11.59
N ALA A 23 18.98 4.18 -12.82
CA ALA A 23 17.56 3.94 -13.07
C ALA A 23 17.09 2.54 -12.65
N GLN A 24 17.99 1.55 -12.56
CA GLN A 24 17.67 0.18 -12.18
C GLN A 24 17.72 -0.07 -10.66
N THR A 25 17.86 0.98 -9.84
CA THR A 25 17.89 0.82 -8.38
C THR A 25 16.55 0.25 -7.88
N PRO A 26 16.56 -0.81 -7.03
CA PRO A 26 15.33 -1.37 -6.46
C PRO A 26 14.49 -0.32 -5.74
N MET A 27 13.16 -0.47 -5.80
CA MET A 27 12.26 0.48 -5.15
C MET A 27 12.47 0.50 -3.64
N GLN A 28 12.62 1.70 -3.08
CA GLN A 28 12.65 1.88 -1.63
C GLN A 28 11.22 1.83 -1.06
N GLY A 29 11.08 1.25 0.14
CA GLY A 29 9.79 1.23 0.85
C GLY A 29 8.93 -0.02 0.66
N ASN A 30 9.42 -1.06 -0.02
CA ASN A 30 8.69 -2.34 -0.16
C ASN A 30 8.34 -3.00 1.19
N SER A 31 9.14 -2.76 2.23
CA SER A 31 8.84 -3.19 3.59
C SER A 31 7.58 -2.55 4.16
N LEU A 32 7.26 -1.30 3.76
CA LEU A 32 6.05 -0.62 4.20
C LEU A 32 4.80 -1.30 3.63
N LEU A 33 4.85 -1.70 2.35
CA LEU A 33 3.78 -2.49 1.72
C LEU A 33 3.60 -3.84 2.40
N MET A 34 4.71 -4.52 2.70
CA MET A 34 4.70 -5.80 3.40
C MET A 34 4.01 -5.70 4.76
N PHE A 35 4.47 -4.76 5.60
CA PHE A 35 3.94 -4.60 6.95
C PHE A 35 2.51 -4.04 6.95
N GLY A 36 2.16 -3.15 6.01
CA GLY A 36 0.79 -2.68 5.84
C GLY A 36 -0.15 -3.84 5.52
N GLY A 37 0.17 -4.63 4.50
CA GLY A 37 -0.61 -5.82 4.14
C GLY A 37 -0.74 -6.83 5.27
N LEU A 38 0.35 -7.05 6.01
CA LEU A 38 0.36 -7.99 7.13
C LEU A 38 -0.51 -7.51 8.30
N LEU A 39 -0.30 -6.28 8.77
CA LEU A 39 -1.02 -5.74 9.94
C LEU A 39 -2.51 -5.59 9.67
N TYR A 40 -2.87 -5.00 8.52
CA TYR A 40 -4.28 -4.81 8.19
C TYR A 40 -4.94 -6.13 7.76
N GLY A 41 -4.20 -7.07 7.17
CA GLY A 41 -4.70 -8.43 6.91
C GLY A 41 -5.01 -9.18 8.20
N LEU A 42 -4.13 -9.08 9.21
CA LEU A 42 -4.38 -9.66 10.53
C LEU A 42 -5.55 -8.98 11.25
N ALA A 43 -5.67 -7.65 11.16
CA ALA A 43 -6.83 -6.93 11.70
C ALA A 43 -8.14 -7.38 11.04
N SER A 44 -8.11 -7.63 9.72
CA SER A 44 -9.26 -8.14 8.98
C SER A 44 -9.61 -9.57 9.38
N LEU A 45 -8.62 -10.46 9.59
CA LEU A 45 -8.87 -11.79 10.14
C LEU A 45 -9.45 -11.75 11.56
N PHE A 46 -8.94 -10.86 12.40
CA PHE A 46 -9.45 -10.64 13.74
C PHE A 46 -10.91 -10.16 13.71
N HIS A 47 -11.22 -9.21 12.82
CA HIS A 47 -12.59 -8.73 12.63
C HIS A 47 -13.53 -9.86 12.21
N TRP A 48 -13.13 -10.64 11.20
CA TRP A 48 -13.89 -11.82 10.78
C TRP A 48 -14.12 -12.80 11.94
N ALA A 49 -13.06 -13.16 12.66
CA ALA A 49 -13.13 -14.10 13.79
C ALA A 49 -14.07 -13.61 14.91
N ALA A 50 -14.07 -12.31 15.18
CA ALA A 50 -14.98 -11.72 16.15
C ALA A 50 -16.44 -11.76 15.68
N VAL A 51 -16.72 -11.42 14.42
CA VAL A 51 -18.08 -11.44 13.87
C VAL A 51 -18.66 -12.85 13.81
N VAL A 52 -17.85 -13.89 13.54
CA VAL A 52 -18.33 -15.28 13.55
C VAL A 52 -18.40 -15.91 14.95
N GLY A 53 -18.13 -15.14 16.01
CA GLY A 53 -18.23 -15.58 17.40
C GLY A 53 -17.05 -16.44 17.91
N LEU A 54 -15.91 -16.45 17.21
CA LEU A 54 -14.69 -17.14 17.66
C LEU A 54 -13.94 -16.34 18.74
N ALA A 55 -14.21 -15.04 18.87
CA ALA A 55 -13.68 -14.19 19.92
C ALA A 55 -14.84 -13.64 20.77
N PRO A 56 -14.71 -13.59 22.11
CA PRO A 56 -15.75 -13.06 23.01
C PRO A 56 -15.71 -11.53 23.01
N LEU A 57 -16.05 -10.91 21.88
CA LEU A 57 -16.03 -9.46 21.69
C LEU A 57 -17.40 -8.98 21.27
N ASP A 58 -17.82 -7.87 21.86
CA ASP A 58 -19.04 -7.18 21.43
C ASP A 58 -18.75 -6.37 20.14
N GLU A 59 -19.79 -6.06 19.36
CA GLU A 59 -19.66 -5.25 18.13
C GLU A 59 -18.99 -3.90 18.39
N SER A 60 -19.24 -3.31 19.57
CA SER A 60 -18.63 -2.06 20.03
C SER A 60 -17.11 -2.13 20.24
N GLN A 61 -16.52 -3.33 20.23
CA GLN A 61 -15.08 -3.57 20.46
C GLN A 61 -14.32 -3.92 19.17
N LEU A 62 -15.02 -4.09 18.04
CA LEU A 62 -14.41 -4.48 16.76
C LEU A 62 -13.38 -3.46 16.24
N TRP A 63 -13.49 -2.19 16.63
CA TRP A 63 -12.55 -1.13 16.26
C TRP A 63 -11.15 -1.29 16.87
N ILE A 64 -11.01 -2.05 17.97
CA ILE A 64 -9.74 -2.21 18.69
C ILE A 64 -8.67 -2.82 17.79
N GLY A 65 -9.02 -3.83 16.99
CA GLY A 65 -8.10 -4.46 16.05
C GLY A 65 -7.56 -3.48 14.99
N TRP A 66 -8.45 -2.62 14.47
CA TRP A 66 -8.09 -1.61 13.47
C TRP A 66 -7.19 -0.50 14.06
N VAL A 67 -7.47 -0.05 15.27
CA VAL A 67 -6.64 0.94 15.98
C VAL A 67 -5.27 0.34 16.33
N ALA A 68 -5.23 -0.89 16.85
CA ALA A 68 -3.97 -1.57 17.15
C ALA A 68 -3.09 -1.71 15.89
N ALA A 69 -3.66 -2.15 14.77
CA ALA A 69 -2.95 -2.25 13.49
C ALA A 69 -2.46 -0.88 13.00
N THR A 70 -3.27 0.17 13.11
CA THR A 70 -2.91 1.53 12.68
C THR A 70 -1.78 2.10 13.53
N VAL A 71 -1.84 1.97 14.85
CA VAL A 71 -0.77 2.41 15.76
C VAL A 71 0.52 1.64 15.47
N ALA A 72 0.45 0.31 15.32
CA ALA A 72 1.60 -0.51 14.96
C ALA A 72 2.21 -0.08 13.62
N TYR A 73 1.37 0.19 12.60
CA TYR A 73 1.83 0.63 11.30
C TYR A 73 2.47 2.03 11.34
N TRP A 74 1.92 2.96 12.11
CA TRP A 74 2.52 4.28 12.33
C TRP A 74 3.90 4.19 13.00
N ILE A 75 4.09 3.29 13.97
CA ILE A 75 5.41 3.03 14.55
C ILE A 75 6.38 2.53 13.46
N ILE A 76 5.94 1.60 12.61
CA ILE A 76 6.76 1.11 11.49
C ILE A 76 7.12 2.24 10.53
N LEU A 77 6.18 3.11 10.16
CA LEU A 77 6.43 4.27 9.32
C LEU A 77 7.45 5.23 9.96
N ALA A 78 7.24 5.58 11.24
CA ALA A 78 8.08 6.50 11.99
C ALA A 78 9.53 5.99 12.12
N VAL A 79 9.72 4.68 12.23
CA VAL A 79 11.06 4.06 12.31
C VAL A 79 11.69 3.88 10.93
N THR A 80 10.91 3.45 9.94
CA THR A 80 11.42 2.98 8.64
C THR A 80 11.65 4.13 7.66
N ILE A 81 10.76 5.12 7.60
CA ILE A 81 10.89 6.25 6.65
C ILE A 81 12.20 7.03 6.86
N PRO A 82 12.60 7.42 8.09
CA PRO A 82 13.85 8.12 8.28
C PRO A 82 15.07 7.29 7.90
N ARG A 83 15.03 5.96 8.12
CA ARG A 83 16.11 5.05 7.73
C ARG A 83 16.24 4.96 6.22
N LEU A 84 15.14 4.83 5.50
CA LEU A 84 15.12 4.78 4.03
C LEU A 84 15.68 6.09 3.44
N ARG A 85 15.31 7.25 4.00
CA ARG A 85 15.82 8.55 3.55
C ARG A 85 17.34 8.71 3.73
N ARG A 86 17.93 8.03 4.70
CA ARG A 86 19.40 8.07 4.95
C ARG A 86 20.18 7.04 4.13
N ALA A 87 19.52 6.00 3.61
CA ALA A 87 20.16 4.82 3.05
C ALA A 87 20.68 4.96 1.59
N GLY A 88 20.54 6.13 0.96
CA GLY A 88 21.19 6.42 -0.33
C GLY A 88 20.33 7.14 -1.35
N VAL A 89 20.84 7.22 -2.58
CA VAL A 89 20.32 8.04 -3.69
C VAL A 89 18.89 7.61 -4.07
N SER A 90 17.95 8.54 -3.94
CA SER A 90 16.56 8.34 -4.36
C SER A 90 16.40 8.70 -5.84
N THR A 91 16.09 7.71 -6.67
CA THR A 91 15.78 7.92 -8.10
C THR A 91 14.47 8.71 -8.26
N THR A 92 14.27 9.34 -9.40
CA THR A 92 12.99 10.01 -9.72
C THR A 92 11.82 9.03 -9.66
N ALA A 93 12.03 7.79 -10.12
CA ALA A 93 11.05 6.70 -10.01
C ALA A 93 10.68 6.39 -8.54
N ASN A 94 11.68 6.31 -7.65
CA ASN A 94 11.46 6.08 -6.22
C ASN A 94 10.68 7.22 -5.57
N ARG A 95 10.97 8.47 -5.93
CA ARG A 95 10.22 9.64 -5.43
C ARG A 95 8.79 9.65 -5.94
N ALA A 96 8.58 9.41 -7.23
CA ALA A 96 7.25 9.36 -7.84
C ALA A 96 6.39 8.27 -7.20
N ALA A 97 6.93 7.05 -7.04
CA ALA A 97 6.24 5.98 -6.34
C ALA A 97 5.97 6.32 -4.87
N SER A 98 6.95 6.90 -4.16
CA SER A 98 6.77 7.30 -2.77
C SER A 98 5.69 8.38 -2.59
N ILE A 99 5.62 9.35 -3.51
CA ILE A 99 4.56 10.38 -3.53
C ILE A 99 3.20 9.74 -3.80
N ALA A 100 3.10 8.82 -4.76
CA ALA A 100 1.85 8.12 -5.05
C ALA A 100 1.36 7.33 -3.82
N TRP A 101 2.22 6.52 -3.19
CA TRP A 101 1.87 5.75 -1.98
C TRP A 101 1.49 6.64 -0.79
N SER A 102 2.23 7.73 -0.58
CA SER A 102 1.92 8.69 0.49
C SER A 102 0.61 9.43 0.21
N GLY A 103 0.37 9.84 -1.04
CA GLY A 103 -0.86 10.49 -1.46
C GLY A 103 -2.10 9.62 -1.26
N MET A 104 -2.00 8.31 -1.55
CA MET A 104 -3.09 7.37 -1.26
C MET A 104 -3.30 7.18 0.23
N GLY A 105 -2.22 7.10 1.04
CA GLY A 105 -2.34 7.04 2.49
C GLY A 105 -3.09 8.25 3.07
N TRP A 106 -2.73 9.44 2.61
CA TRP A 106 -3.46 10.67 2.96
C TRP A 106 -4.89 10.70 2.42
N GLY A 107 -5.11 10.19 1.21
CA GLY A 107 -6.45 10.07 0.62
C GLY A 107 -7.36 9.15 1.43
N ILE A 108 -6.85 8.00 1.86
CA ILE A 108 -7.56 7.06 2.73
C ILE A 108 -7.89 7.75 4.06
N PHE A 109 -6.92 8.43 4.69
CA PHE A 109 -7.16 9.15 5.94
C PHE A 109 -8.23 10.24 5.78
N ALA A 110 -8.14 11.07 4.74
CA ALA A 110 -9.11 12.12 4.45
C ALA A 110 -10.51 11.54 4.17
N MET A 111 -10.59 10.39 3.48
CA MET A 111 -11.83 9.67 3.25
C MET A 111 -12.47 9.21 4.57
N PHE A 112 -11.71 8.55 5.46
CA PHE A 112 -12.23 8.14 6.77
C PHE A 112 -12.76 9.35 7.58
N MET A 113 -12.04 10.48 7.56
CA MET A 113 -12.49 11.71 8.20
C MET A 113 -13.78 12.26 7.59
N ALA A 114 -13.88 12.28 6.26
CA ALA A 114 -15.09 12.72 5.56
C ALA A 114 -16.29 11.81 5.88
N MET A 115 -16.08 10.49 5.93
CA MET A 115 -17.12 9.53 6.31
C MET A 115 -17.57 9.73 7.76
N ALA A 116 -16.65 9.97 8.69
CA ALA A 116 -16.98 10.26 10.09
C ALA A 116 -17.82 11.54 10.23
N VAL A 117 -17.44 12.62 9.52
CA VAL A 117 -18.21 13.88 9.50
C VAL A 117 -19.58 13.67 8.86
N LEU A 118 -19.66 12.93 7.76
CA LEU A 118 -20.92 12.65 7.08
C LEU A 118 -21.85 11.80 7.94
N GLY A 119 -21.32 10.79 8.63
CA GLY A 119 -22.07 9.98 9.59
C GLY A 119 -22.65 10.79 10.74
N TRP A 120 -21.84 11.67 11.32
CA TRP A 120 -22.32 12.59 12.36
C TRP A 120 -23.40 13.57 11.85
N ARG A 121 -23.34 13.96 10.57
CA ARG A 121 -24.28 14.89 9.96
C ARG A 121 -25.62 14.26 9.56
N LEU A 122 -25.60 13.06 9.00
CA LEU A 122 -26.81 12.40 8.50
C LEU A 122 -27.58 11.68 9.61
N ALA A 123 -26.89 11.16 10.63
CA ALA A 123 -27.49 10.36 11.70
C ALA A 123 -28.41 9.24 11.19
N ASP A 124 -28.08 8.69 10.01
CA ASP A 124 -28.77 7.58 9.36
C ASP A 124 -27.87 6.34 9.45
N ASP A 125 -28.27 5.41 10.32
CA ASP A 125 -27.52 4.20 10.62
C ASP A 125 -27.41 3.27 9.40
N ALA A 126 -28.44 3.21 8.55
CA ALA A 126 -28.42 2.37 7.36
C ALA A 126 -27.48 2.93 6.28
N ALA A 127 -27.45 4.25 6.11
CA ALA A 127 -26.48 4.90 5.24
C ALA A 127 -25.05 4.70 5.75
N LEU A 128 -24.84 4.79 7.07
CA LEU A 128 -23.54 4.54 7.70
C LEU A 128 -23.05 3.12 7.46
N GLU A 129 -23.89 2.11 7.70
CA GLU A 129 -23.54 0.71 7.50
C GLU A 129 -23.13 0.44 6.04
N ALA A 130 -23.91 0.91 5.07
CA ALA A 130 -23.59 0.77 3.66
C ALA A 130 -22.27 1.45 3.28
N MET A 131 -21.98 2.61 3.88
CA MET A 131 -20.72 3.32 3.70
C MET A 131 -19.52 2.54 4.25
N PHE A 132 -19.62 2.00 5.47
CA PHE A 132 -18.55 1.20 6.09
C PHE A 132 -18.30 -0.11 5.34
N ALA A 133 -19.34 -0.74 4.81
CA ALA A 133 -19.24 -1.96 4.01
C ALA A 133 -18.46 -1.76 2.69
N LEU A 134 -18.35 -0.53 2.18
CA LEU A 134 -17.59 -0.23 0.96
C LEU A 134 -16.10 0.04 1.20
N ILE A 135 -15.67 0.22 2.45
CA ILE A 135 -14.28 0.60 2.78
C ILE A 135 -13.26 -0.41 2.21
N PRO A 136 -13.41 -1.74 2.38
CA PRO A 136 -12.46 -2.70 1.81
C PRO A 136 -12.31 -2.54 0.29
N SER A 137 -13.43 -2.37 -0.41
CA SER A 137 -13.47 -2.18 -1.86
C SER A 137 -12.75 -0.90 -2.28
N ILE A 138 -13.01 0.22 -1.61
CA ILE A 138 -12.38 1.50 -1.92
C ILE A 138 -10.87 1.44 -1.66
N ILE A 139 -10.43 0.82 -0.56
CA ILE A 139 -9.00 0.64 -0.28
C ILE A 139 -8.34 -0.18 -1.39
N MET A 140 -9.00 -1.23 -1.89
CA MET A 140 -8.47 -2.01 -3.01
C MET A 140 -8.35 -1.20 -4.31
N VAL A 141 -9.24 -0.24 -4.56
CA VAL A 141 -9.10 0.71 -5.69
C VAL A 141 -7.85 1.57 -5.53
N PHE A 142 -7.62 2.16 -4.34
CA PHE A 142 -6.39 2.91 -4.07
C PHE A 142 -5.16 2.05 -4.31
N TYR A 143 -5.14 0.83 -3.78
CA TYR A 143 -4.05 -0.11 -3.97
C TYR A 143 -3.82 -0.50 -5.44
N GLY A 144 -4.89 -0.62 -6.24
CA GLY A 144 -4.79 -0.79 -7.69
C GLY A 144 -4.04 0.35 -8.36
N VAL A 145 -4.33 1.60 -7.98
CA VAL A 145 -3.60 2.79 -8.46
C VAL A 145 -2.14 2.75 -8.02
N GLY A 146 -1.89 2.39 -6.76
CA GLY A 146 -0.55 2.24 -6.20
C GLY A 146 0.33 1.29 -6.99
N TRP A 147 -0.20 0.11 -7.28
CA TRP A 147 0.49 -0.88 -8.09
C TRP A 147 0.62 -0.46 -9.55
N ALA A 148 -0.34 0.27 -10.13
CA ALA A 148 -0.23 0.78 -11.49
C ALA A 148 0.94 1.76 -11.63
N VAL A 149 1.03 2.74 -10.71
CA VAL A 149 2.15 3.69 -10.67
C VAL A 149 3.46 2.94 -10.46
N HIS A 150 3.50 1.99 -9.53
CA HIS A 150 4.69 1.18 -9.29
C HIS A 150 5.10 0.39 -10.54
N ALA A 151 4.15 -0.25 -11.23
CA ALA A 151 4.39 -1.00 -12.45
C ALA A 151 4.96 -0.12 -13.57
N GLU A 152 4.44 1.08 -13.73
CA GLU A 152 4.91 2.04 -14.73
C GLU A 152 6.32 2.56 -14.40
N MET A 153 6.56 2.95 -13.15
CA MET A 153 7.87 3.45 -12.71
C MET A 153 8.98 2.39 -12.82
N GLN A 154 8.65 1.12 -12.59
CA GLN A 154 9.58 -0.01 -12.73
C GLN A 154 9.55 -0.66 -14.12
N ARG A 155 8.73 -0.15 -15.06
CA ARG A 155 8.50 -0.75 -16.39
C ARG A 155 8.22 -2.26 -16.35
N SER A 156 7.50 -2.71 -15.31
CA SER A 156 7.31 -4.13 -15.01
C SER A 156 5.88 -4.57 -15.30
N ARG A 157 5.71 -5.35 -16.38
CA ARG A 157 4.42 -5.96 -16.74
C ARG A 157 3.91 -6.93 -15.65
N LYS A 158 4.79 -7.50 -14.82
CA LYS A 158 4.38 -8.38 -13.72
C LYS A 158 3.67 -7.62 -12.61
N LEU A 159 4.11 -6.39 -12.32
CA LEU A 159 3.46 -5.55 -11.30
C LEU A 159 2.07 -5.06 -11.73
N TRP A 160 1.82 -4.94 -13.04
CA TRP A 160 0.48 -4.67 -13.57
C TRP A 160 -0.55 -5.74 -13.18
N VAL A 161 -0.13 -7.00 -13.01
CA VAL A 161 -1.03 -8.07 -12.52
C VAL A 161 -1.54 -7.73 -11.11
N LEU A 162 -0.70 -7.19 -10.23
CA LEU A 162 -1.10 -6.80 -8.88
C LEU A 162 -2.09 -5.62 -8.89
N SER A 163 -1.90 -4.68 -9.82
CA SER A 163 -2.82 -3.57 -10.04
C SER A 163 -4.20 -4.05 -10.50
N LEU A 164 -4.24 -4.85 -11.57
CA LEU A 164 -5.49 -5.39 -12.11
C LEU A 164 -6.19 -6.30 -11.10
N ALA A 165 -5.44 -7.14 -10.37
CA ALA A 165 -5.99 -7.97 -9.32
C ALA A 165 -6.56 -7.13 -8.17
N SER A 166 -5.92 -6.01 -7.80
CA SER A 166 -6.43 -5.09 -6.78
C SER A 166 -7.73 -4.41 -7.24
N PHE A 167 -7.79 -3.94 -8.49
CA PHE A 167 -9.02 -3.38 -9.04
C PHE A 167 -10.14 -4.42 -9.15
N ALA A 168 -9.82 -5.66 -9.52
CA ALA A 168 -10.80 -6.75 -9.57
C ALA A 168 -11.28 -7.16 -8.17
N ALA A 169 -10.41 -7.11 -7.15
CA ALA A 169 -10.78 -7.38 -5.78
C ALA A 169 -11.84 -6.40 -5.26
N ALA A 170 -11.86 -5.15 -5.71
CA ALA A 170 -12.81 -4.15 -5.25
C ALA A 170 -14.30 -4.54 -5.45
N PRO A 171 -14.79 -4.83 -6.68
CA PRO A 171 -16.15 -5.30 -6.88
C PRO A 171 -16.38 -6.69 -6.27
N LEU A 172 -15.37 -7.57 -6.25
CA LEU A 172 -15.51 -8.89 -5.61
C LEU A 172 -15.77 -8.78 -4.11
N LEU A 173 -15.09 -7.87 -3.41
CA LEU A 173 -15.34 -7.60 -1.99
C LEU A 173 -16.70 -6.96 -1.75
N ALA A 174 -17.22 -6.17 -2.70
CA ALA A 174 -18.53 -5.57 -2.60
C ALA A 174 -19.66 -6.62 -2.69
N LEU A 175 -19.43 -7.77 -3.33
CA LEU A 175 -20.40 -8.89 -3.34
C LEU A 175 -20.64 -9.49 -1.95
N PHE A 176 -19.67 -9.33 -1.04
CA PHE A 176 -19.76 -9.78 0.35
C PHE A 176 -20.12 -8.66 1.31
N ALA A 177 -20.46 -7.45 0.83
CA ALA A 177 -20.78 -6.31 1.68
C ALA A 177 -21.88 -6.67 2.70
N GLY A 178 -21.62 -6.36 3.98
CA GLY A 178 -22.52 -6.71 5.09
C GLY A 178 -22.42 -8.15 5.57
N GLN A 179 -21.49 -8.96 5.04
CA GLN A 179 -21.24 -10.34 5.46
C GLN A 179 -19.87 -10.47 6.11
N ALA A 180 -19.72 -11.41 7.04
CA ALA A 180 -18.45 -11.66 7.73
C ALA A 180 -17.33 -12.06 6.75
N GLU A 181 -17.70 -12.82 5.72
CA GLU A 181 -16.86 -13.34 4.64
C GLU A 181 -16.10 -12.23 3.91
N GLN A 182 -16.63 -11.00 3.90
CA GLN A 182 -15.96 -9.84 3.33
C GLN A 182 -14.59 -9.62 3.97
N TYR A 183 -14.50 -9.72 5.29
CA TYR A 183 -13.26 -9.48 6.02
C TYR A 183 -12.26 -10.64 5.87
N LEU A 184 -12.75 -11.86 5.66
CA LEU A 184 -11.88 -12.99 5.31
C LEU A 184 -11.31 -12.84 3.89
N ALA A 185 -12.16 -12.50 2.91
CA ALA A 185 -11.74 -12.22 1.54
C ALA A 185 -10.79 -11.02 1.49
N TYR A 186 -11.06 -9.98 2.28
CA TYR A 186 -10.21 -8.80 2.38
C TYR A 186 -8.85 -9.12 2.99
N ALA A 187 -8.80 -9.95 4.04
CA ALA A 187 -7.53 -10.43 4.59
C ALA A 187 -6.69 -11.17 3.53
N ALA A 188 -7.33 -12.07 2.76
CA ALA A 188 -6.66 -12.77 1.67
C ALA A 188 -6.12 -11.79 0.61
N ALA A 189 -6.91 -10.78 0.22
CA ALA A 189 -6.47 -9.74 -0.71
C ALA A 189 -5.27 -8.96 -0.17
N LEU A 190 -5.29 -8.54 1.11
CA LEU A 190 -4.18 -7.82 1.74
C LEU A 190 -2.91 -8.68 1.82
N PHE A 191 -3.03 -9.97 2.15
CA PHE A 191 -1.87 -10.85 2.18
C PHE A 191 -1.29 -11.10 0.79
N LEU A 192 -2.14 -11.44 -0.19
CA LEU A 192 -1.70 -11.85 -1.52
C LEU A 192 -1.27 -10.66 -2.39
N LEU A 193 -1.90 -9.50 -2.23
CA LEU A 193 -1.66 -8.33 -3.08
C LEU A 193 -0.77 -7.28 -2.43
N MET A 194 -0.61 -7.26 -1.10
CA MET A 194 0.29 -6.32 -0.40
C MET A 194 1.43 -7.03 0.32
N ALA A 195 1.11 -7.92 1.27
CA ALA A 195 2.11 -8.48 2.18
C ALA A 195 3.16 -9.31 1.44
N LEU A 196 2.69 -10.28 0.64
CA LEU A 196 3.53 -11.21 -0.10
C LEU A 196 4.36 -10.49 -1.18
N PRO A 197 3.79 -9.66 -2.07
CA PRO A 197 4.59 -8.91 -3.04
C PRO A 197 5.59 -7.96 -2.37
N GLY A 198 5.19 -7.26 -1.30
CA GLY A 198 6.08 -6.39 -0.54
C GLY A 198 7.29 -7.15 0.01
N TRP A 199 7.08 -8.35 0.55
CA TRP A 199 8.15 -9.23 1.02
C TRP A 199 9.05 -9.73 -0.12
N MET A 200 8.46 -10.18 -1.23
CA MET A 200 9.22 -10.66 -2.40
C MET A 200 10.12 -9.56 -2.97
N LEU A 201 9.59 -8.36 -3.16
CA LEU A 201 10.35 -7.20 -3.65
C LEU A 201 11.43 -6.76 -2.66
N MET A 202 11.16 -6.84 -1.35
CA MET A 202 12.18 -6.58 -0.33
C MET A 202 13.32 -7.60 -0.37
N ARG A 203 13.04 -8.89 -0.64
CA ARG A 203 14.07 -9.92 -0.79
C ARG A 203 14.89 -9.74 -2.06
N GLN A 204 14.25 -9.39 -3.16
CA GLN A 204 14.92 -9.13 -4.44
C GLN A 204 15.89 -7.94 -4.34
N ALA A 205 15.56 -6.92 -3.55
CA ALA A 205 16.44 -5.76 -3.33
C ALA A 205 17.69 -6.05 -2.48
N ARG A 206 17.78 -7.23 -1.84
CA ARG A 206 18.92 -7.64 -1.00
C ARG A 206 19.82 -8.71 -1.65
N ALA A 207 19.34 -9.32 -2.74
CA ALA A 207 20.06 -10.35 -3.50
C ALA A 207 20.92 -9.69 -4.57
#